data_AF-A0A970KNF3-F1
#
_entry.id   AF-A0A970KNF3-F1
#
_cell.length_a   1.000
_cell.length_b   1.000
_cell.length_c   1.000
_cell.angle_alpha   90.00
_cell.angle_beta   90.00
_cell.angle_gamma   90.00
#
_symmetry.space_group_name_H-M   'P 1'
#
loop_
_entity.id
_entity.type
_entity.pdbx_description
1 polymer ?
#
loop_
_entity_poly.entity_id
_entity_poly.type
_entity_poly.pdbx_seq_one_letter_code
_entity_poly.pdbx_strand_id
1 'polypeptide(L)'
;MLKRILLISLTLICMGSLFTRATETKKAHTGHIVGIDTFGRKVNPVSGYKKDKYVGLFYHTWHGYTGTNRIFDVTKIMIEHPEELWKKDSTIAPINQNYYFNEPLYGYYNSADPWVIRKHLELFIAADIDFLALDFTNAIVYDRVM
;
A
#
# COMPACT_ATOMS: atom_id res chain seq x y z
N MET A 1 69.41 6.94 -20.13
CA MET A 1 68.26 7.31 -19.27
C MET A 1 67.06 6.45 -19.68
N LEU A 2 66.95 5.21 -19.21
CA LEU A 2 66.26 4.81 -17.98
C LEU A 2 64.86 5.41 -17.81
N LYS A 3 63.83 4.70 -18.27
CA LYS A 3 62.59 4.42 -17.50
C LYS A 3 62.08 3.03 -17.90
N ARG A 4 62.11 2.14 -16.91
CA ARG A 4 61.70 0.73 -16.87
C ARG A 4 60.20 0.58 -17.24
N ILE A 5 59.83 -0.31 -18.17
CA ILE A 5 59.35 -1.69 -17.98
C ILE A 5 58.10 -1.79 -17.08
N LEU A 6 56.94 -2.15 -17.67
CA LEU A 6 56.22 -3.40 -17.36
C LEU A 6 55.16 -3.71 -18.45
N LEU A 7 55.50 -4.65 -19.33
CA LEU A 7 54.57 -5.51 -20.06
C LEU A 7 54.10 -6.62 -19.11
N ILE A 8 52.86 -7.13 -19.23
CA ILE A 8 52.33 -8.48 -18.86
C ILE A 8 50.80 -8.32 -18.79
N SER A 9 49.92 -9.15 -19.34
CA SER A 9 49.94 -10.21 -20.34
C SER A 9 48.47 -10.55 -20.59
N LEU A 10 48.12 -10.86 -21.83
CA LEU A 10 46.85 -11.48 -22.18
C LEU A 10 46.67 -12.80 -21.41
N THR A 11 45.73 -12.87 -20.46
CA THR A 11 45.23 -14.13 -19.90
C THR A 11 43.71 -14.19 -20.00
N LEU A 12 43.29 -14.71 -21.14
CA LEU A 12 42.03 -15.41 -21.34
C LEU A 12 42.07 -16.68 -20.45
N ILE A 13 41.42 -16.65 -19.29
CA ILE A 13 41.13 -17.87 -18.52
C ILE A 13 39.67 -17.83 -18.09
N CYS A 14 38.94 -18.85 -18.52
CA CYS A 14 37.63 -19.28 -18.08
C CYS A 14 37.32 -19.01 -16.59
N MET A 15 36.37 -18.11 -16.35
CA MET A 15 35.31 -18.28 -15.37
C MET A 15 34.01 -17.97 -16.14
N GLY A 16 33.38 -18.92 -16.82
CA GLY A 16 32.92 -20.16 -16.21
C GLY A 16 31.83 -19.84 -15.19
N SER A 17 30.67 -19.41 -15.69
CA SER A 17 29.36 -19.47 -15.00
C SER A 17 29.29 -18.90 -13.57
N LEU A 18 29.22 -17.58 -13.47
CA LEU A 18 28.46 -16.91 -12.39
C LEU A 18 27.39 -16.03 -13.04
N PHE A 19 26.58 -16.63 -13.92
CA PHE A 19 25.19 -16.22 -13.93
C PHE A 19 24.67 -16.63 -12.56
N THR A 20 24.55 -15.67 -11.64
CA THR A 20 23.56 -15.80 -10.58
C THR A 20 22.25 -16.05 -11.30
N ARG A 21 21.86 -17.32 -11.39
CA ARG A 21 20.49 -17.68 -11.69
C ARG A 21 19.74 -17.03 -10.53
N ALA A 22 19.14 -15.88 -10.78
CA ALA A 22 18.06 -15.38 -9.96
C ALA A 22 17.14 -16.58 -9.85
N THR A 23 17.14 -17.23 -8.70
CA THR A 23 16.15 -18.25 -8.41
C THR A 23 14.84 -17.51 -8.56
N GLU A 24 14.08 -17.80 -9.62
CA GLU A 24 12.65 -17.45 -9.69
C GLU A 24 12.12 -17.87 -8.33
N THR A 25 11.89 -16.90 -7.45
CA THR A 25 11.22 -17.15 -6.20
C THR A 25 9.83 -17.54 -6.65
N LYS A 26 9.53 -18.84 -6.62
CA LYS A 26 8.16 -19.28 -6.88
C LYS A 26 7.31 -18.56 -5.85
N LYS A 27 6.52 -17.58 -6.30
CA LYS A 27 5.54 -16.89 -5.47
C LYS A 27 4.57 -17.98 -4.99
N ALA A 28 4.82 -18.51 -3.80
CA ALA A 28 4.04 -19.59 -3.23
C ALA A 28 2.82 -18.94 -2.59
N HIS A 29 1.69 -18.98 -3.30
CA HIS A 29 0.43 -18.51 -2.73
C HIS A 29 -0.15 -19.58 -1.81
N THR A 30 -0.35 -19.22 -0.54
CA THR A 30 -0.98 -20.08 0.48
C THR A 30 -2.49 -19.82 0.62
N GLY A 31 -3.04 -18.83 -0.07
CA GLY A 31 -4.44 -18.42 0.07
C GLY A 31 -5.34 -18.98 -1.03
N HIS A 32 -6.04 -20.09 -0.78
CA HIS A 32 -7.19 -20.46 -1.60
C HIS A 32 -8.40 -19.60 -1.17
N ILE A 33 -8.35 -18.29 -1.46
CA ILE A 33 -9.44 -17.39 -1.10
C ILE A 33 -10.62 -17.69 -2.04
N VAL A 34 -11.74 -18.06 -1.42
CA VAL A 34 -13.04 -18.27 -2.08
C VAL A 34 -14.09 -17.43 -1.37
N GLY A 35 -15.13 -17.04 -2.09
CA GLY A 35 -16.19 -16.24 -1.50
C GLY A 35 -17.49 -16.31 -2.31
N ILE A 36 -18.59 -15.99 -1.65
CA ILE A 36 -19.89 -15.77 -2.28
C ILE A 36 -20.37 -14.40 -1.81
N ASP A 37 -20.68 -13.51 -2.76
CA ASP A 37 -21.23 -12.21 -2.40
C ASP A 37 -22.74 -12.26 -2.13
N THR A 38 -23.30 -11.13 -1.70
CA THR A 38 -24.73 -11.00 -1.38
C THR A 38 -25.66 -11.32 -2.54
N PHE A 39 -25.18 -11.26 -3.79
CA PHE A 39 -25.95 -11.60 -4.98
C PHE A 39 -25.76 -13.06 -5.41
N GLY A 40 -25.02 -13.87 -4.65
CA GLY A 40 -24.76 -15.28 -4.94
C GLY A 40 -23.63 -15.53 -5.94
N ARG A 41 -22.87 -14.50 -6.34
CA ARG A 41 -21.75 -14.66 -7.28
C ARG A 41 -20.57 -15.28 -6.54
N LYS A 42 -19.91 -16.24 -7.18
CA LYS A 42 -18.78 -16.98 -6.61
C LYS A 42 -17.46 -16.40 -7.07
N VAL A 43 -16.58 -16.10 -6.12
CA VAL A 43 -15.16 -15.87 -6.36
C VAL A 43 -14.47 -17.22 -6.25
N ASN A 44 -14.05 -17.75 -7.40
CA ASN A 44 -13.33 -19.02 -7.46
C ASN A 44 -11.83 -18.80 -7.23
N PRO A 45 -11.09 -19.84 -6.82
CA PRO A 45 -9.64 -19.77 -6.72
C PRO A 45 -9.02 -19.33 -8.04
N VAL A 46 -7.93 -18.57 -7.97
CA VAL A 46 -7.16 -18.19 -9.16
C VAL A 46 -6.57 -19.43 -9.82
N SER A 47 -6.66 -19.52 -11.15
CA SER A 47 -6.08 -20.63 -11.92
C SER A 47 -4.57 -20.50 -12.15
N GLY A 48 -4.01 -19.32 -11.85
CA GLY A 48 -2.58 -19.03 -11.98
C GLY A 48 -2.32 -17.53 -12.15
N TYR A 49 -1.04 -17.16 -12.15
CA TYR A 49 -0.58 -15.78 -12.29
C TYR A 49 -0.12 -15.49 -13.71
N LYS A 50 -0.36 -14.25 -14.18
CA LYS A 50 0.23 -13.74 -15.42
C LYS A 50 1.63 -13.24 -15.10
N LYS A 51 2.66 -13.93 -15.59
CA LYS A 51 4.08 -13.64 -15.29
C LYS A 51 4.52 -12.22 -15.67
N ASP A 52 3.92 -11.64 -16.70
CA ASP A 52 4.30 -10.31 -17.23
C ASP A 52 3.34 -9.20 -16.77
N LYS A 53 2.67 -9.39 -15.62
CA LYS A 53 1.74 -8.42 -15.04
C LYS A 53 2.04 -8.22 -13.56
N TYR A 54 1.90 -6.96 -13.13
CA TYR A 54 2.02 -6.54 -11.75
C TYR A 54 0.70 -5.92 -11.27
N VAL A 55 0.40 -6.09 -9.99
CA VAL A 55 -0.72 -5.46 -9.31
C VAL A 55 -0.18 -4.43 -8.32
N GLY A 56 -0.48 -3.17 -8.58
CA GLY A 56 -0.16 -2.05 -7.68
C GLY A 56 -1.37 -1.64 -6.85
N LEU A 57 -1.12 -1.13 -5.64
CA LEU A 57 -2.13 -0.51 -4.79
C LEU A 57 -1.82 0.97 -4.58
N PHE A 58 -2.79 1.83 -4.87
CA PHE A 58 -2.71 3.24 -4.49
C PHE A 58 -3.00 3.37 -2.99
N TYR A 59 -2.07 3.95 -2.23
CA TYR A 59 -2.10 3.91 -0.77
C TYR A 59 -1.84 5.28 -0.14
N HIS A 60 -2.67 5.59 0.86
CA HIS A 60 -2.73 6.87 1.55
C HIS A 60 -2.09 6.76 2.95
N THR A 61 -1.28 7.74 3.34
CA THR A 61 -0.50 7.73 4.60
C THR A 61 -0.86 8.86 5.56
N TRP A 62 -2.02 9.50 5.36
CA TRP A 62 -2.34 10.78 5.98
C TRP A 62 -3.41 10.73 7.07
N HIS A 63 -3.99 9.55 7.36
CA HIS A 63 -5.01 9.41 8.39
C HIS A 63 -4.42 9.72 9.78
N GLY A 64 -5.14 10.51 10.57
CA GLY A 64 -4.71 10.92 11.90
C GLY A 64 -3.52 11.90 11.94
N TYR A 65 -3.00 12.37 10.79
CA TYR A 65 -1.87 13.28 10.75
C TYR A 65 -2.26 14.75 10.99
N THR A 66 -3.43 15.16 10.51
CA THR A 66 -3.85 16.58 10.46
C THR A 66 -4.33 17.18 11.79
N GLY A 67 -4.11 16.48 12.91
CA GLY A 67 -4.29 17.04 14.26
C GLY A 67 -5.74 17.36 14.64
N THR A 68 -6.72 16.93 13.84
CA THR A 68 -8.14 17.05 14.21
C THR A 68 -8.44 16.02 15.29
N ASN A 69 -8.64 16.48 16.54
CA ASN A 69 -9.03 15.60 17.66
C ASN A 69 -10.48 15.07 17.54
N ARG A 70 -11.17 15.36 16.44
CA ARG A 70 -12.54 14.93 16.16
C ARG A 70 -12.56 14.05 14.92
N ILE A 71 -13.39 13.02 14.99
CA ILE A 71 -13.69 12.12 13.88
C ILE A 71 -14.92 12.66 13.17
N PHE A 72 -14.83 12.81 11.84
CA PHE A 72 -15.96 13.15 11.00
C PHE A 72 -16.26 11.95 10.09
N ASP A 73 -17.42 11.31 10.29
CA ASP A 73 -17.85 10.14 9.53
C ASP A 73 -19.13 10.48 8.74
N VAL A 74 -19.02 10.47 7.41
CA VAL A 74 -20.11 10.86 6.52
C VAL A 74 -21.29 9.92 6.66
N THR A 75 -21.07 8.61 6.81
CA THR A 75 -22.16 7.65 6.98
C THR A 75 -22.95 7.91 8.26
N LYS A 76 -22.26 8.16 9.39
CA LYS A 76 -22.92 8.49 10.67
C LYS A 76 -23.70 9.81 10.57
N ILE A 77 -23.08 10.85 9.99
CA ILE A 77 -23.75 12.16 9.81
C ILE A 77 -24.96 12.02 8.87
N MET A 78 -24.88 11.26 7.78
CA MET A 78 -26.02 11.03 6.88
C MET A 78 -27.20 10.33 7.57
N ILE A 79 -26.94 9.49 8.57
CA ILE A 79 -27.98 8.77 9.31
C ILE A 79 -28.60 9.65 10.40
N GLU A 80 -27.77 10.37 11.15
CA GLU A 80 -28.19 11.09 12.35
C GLU A 80 -28.61 12.54 12.05
N HIS A 81 -27.90 13.21 11.15
CA HIS A 81 -27.99 14.64 10.88
C HIS A 81 -27.76 14.99 9.39
N PRO A 82 -28.53 14.41 8.45
CA PRO A 82 -28.29 14.57 7.00
C PRO A 82 -28.33 16.02 6.51
N GLU A 83 -29.11 16.88 7.16
CA GLU A 83 -29.23 18.30 6.85
C GLU A 83 -27.94 19.09 7.14
N GLU A 84 -27.10 18.62 8.05
CA GLU A 84 -25.87 19.30 8.45
C GLU A 84 -24.80 19.29 7.36
N LEU A 85 -24.78 18.26 6.51
CA LEU A 85 -23.85 18.14 5.37
C LEU A 85 -23.98 19.28 4.35
N TRP A 86 -25.11 19.97 4.34
CA TRP A 86 -25.43 21.03 3.39
C TRP A 86 -25.34 22.43 4.01
N LYS A 87 -25.04 22.54 5.32
CA LYS A 87 -24.92 23.82 6.03
C LYS A 87 -23.48 24.28 6.06
N LYS A 88 -23.23 25.50 5.58
CA LYS A 88 -21.89 26.09 5.55
C LYS A 88 -21.31 26.35 6.95
N ASP A 89 -22.18 26.59 7.93
CA ASP A 89 -21.88 26.92 9.33
C ASP A 89 -22.07 25.74 10.29
N SER A 90 -22.18 24.51 9.77
CA SER A 90 -22.34 23.33 10.61
C SER A 90 -21.16 23.12 11.55
N THR A 91 -21.46 22.85 12.83
CA THR A 91 -20.48 22.40 13.82
C THR A 91 -20.34 20.87 13.86
N ILE A 92 -21.30 20.17 13.24
CA ILE A 92 -21.37 18.71 13.10
C ILE A 92 -20.61 18.27 11.84
N ALA A 93 -20.84 18.96 10.72
CA ALA A 93 -20.17 18.78 9.44
C ALA A 93 -19.44 20.07 8.97
N PRO A 94 -18.43 20.54 9.71
CA PRO A 94 -17.68 21.74 9.37
C PRO A 94 -16.91 21.61 8.05
N ILE A 95 -16.81 22.72 7.32
CA ILE A 95 -15.97 22.83 6.12
C ILE A 95 -14.47 22.73 6.45
N ASN A 96 -13.67 22.39 5.44
CA ASN A 96 -12.20 22.28 5.53
C ASN A 96 -11.71 21.27 6.58
N GLN A 97 -12.47 20.21 6.83
CA GLN A 97 -12.05 19.06 7.63
C GLN A 97 -11.88 17.82 6.76
N ASN A 98 -11.18 16.83 7.31
CA ASN A 98 -11.03 15.52 6.69
C ASN A 98 -12.14 14.59 7.16
N TYR A 99 -12.77 13.91 6.21
CA TYR A 99 -13.92 13.05 6.47
C TYR A 99 -13.58 11.60 6.13
N TYR A 100 -14.05 10.68 6.98
CA TYR A 100 -14.15 9.27 6.67
C TYR A 100 -15.49 9.02 5.98
N PHE A 101 -15.47 8.24 4.89
CA PHE A 101 -16.73 7.83 4.25
C PHE A 101 -17.56 6.94 5.18
N ASN A 102 -16.89 5.99 5.83
CA ASN A 102 -17.42 5.07 6.82
C ASN A 102 -16.31 4.68 7.81
N GLU A 103 -16.71 4.02 8.91
CA GLU A 103 -15.77 3.49 9.89
C GLU A 103 -14.85 2.44 9.26
N PRO A 104 -13.52 2.62 9.29
CA PRO A 104 -12.57 1.63 8.78
C PRO A 104 -12.51 0.37 9.65
N LEU A 105 -12.03 -0.74 9.08
CA LEU A 105 -11.89 -2.03 9.77
C LEU A 105 -11.09 -1.93 11.09
N TYR A 106 -10.05 -1.10 11.11
CA TYR A 106 -9.20 -0.87 12.28
C TYR A 106 -9.60 0.40 13.07
N GLY A 107 -10.86 0.82 12.93
CA GLY A 107 -11.36 2.07 13.50
C GLY A 107 -10.75 3.31 12.83
N TYR A 108 -10.95 4.48 13.45
CA TYR A 108 -10.40 5.76 12.98
C TYR A 108 -8.91 5.90 13.33
N TYR A 109 -8.11 5.04 12.71
CA TYR A 109 -6.70 4.88 13.04
C TYR A 109 -5.81 6.07 12.64
N ASN A 110 -4.64 6.13 13.28
CA ASN A 110 -3.53 6.97 12.84
C ASN A 110 -2.62 6.16 11.90
N SER A 111 -2.30 6.69 10.72
CA SER A 111 -1.43 6.04 9.73
C SER A 111 -0.02 5.78 10.25
N ALA A 112 0.44 6.47 11.30
CA ALA A 112 1.73 6.26 11.95
C ALA A 112 1.73 5.15 13.01
N ASP A 113 0.58 4.52 13.29
CA ASP A 113 0.52 3.40 14.25
C ASP A 113 1.19 2.14 13.66
N PRO A 114 2.29 1.65 14.26
CA PRO A 114 2.99 0.46 13.77
C PRO A 114 2.14 -0.81 13.79
N TRP A 115 1.14 -0.92 14.67
CA TRP A 115 0.22 -2.05 14.68
C TRP A 115 -0.66 -2.04 13.42
N VAL A 116 -1.20 -0.87 13.06
CA VAL A 116 -2.04 -0.69 11.86
C VAL A 116 -1.24 -0.93 10.59
N ILE A 117 -0.03 -0.37 10.50
CA ILE A 117 0.88 -0.60 9.36
C ILE A 117 1.11 -2.10 9.16
N ARG A 118 1.42 -2.84 10.23
CA ARG A 118 1.60 -4.29 10.16
C ARG A 118 0.35 -5.01 9.66
N LYS A 119 -0.84 -4.61 10.13
CA LYS A 119 -2.10 -5.20 9.68
C LYS A 119 -2.42 -4.92 8.22
N HIS A 120 -2.14 -3.72 7.72
CA HIS A 120 -2.25 -3.43 6.29
C HIS A 120 -1.29 -4.27 5.46
N LEU A 121 -0.03 -4.40 5.88
CA LEU A 121 0.94 -5.23 5.17
C LEU A 121 0.55 -6.72 5.15
N GLU A 122 0.00 -7.25 6.26
CA GLU A 122 -0.57 -8.60 6.30
C GLU A 122 -1.67 -8.77 5.24
N LEU A 123 -2.59 -7.80 5.13
CA LEU A 123 -3.65 -7.81 4.12
C LEU A 123 -3.10 -7.69 2.69
N PHE A 124 -2.09 -6.85 2.46
CA PHE A 124 -1.49 -6.65 1.14
C PHE A 124 -0.75 -7.90 0.66
N ILE A 125 -0.05 -8.58 1.57
CA ILE A 125 0.59 -9.88 1.29
C ILE A 125 -0.47 -10.94 1.01
N ALA A 126 -1.56 -10.97 1.79
CA ALA A 126 -2.66 -11.91 1.55
C ALA A 126 -3.37 -11.66 0.20
N ALA A 127 -3.46 -10.39 -0.22
CA ALA A 127 -4.00 -9.96 -1.50
C ALA A 127 -2.97 -10.02 -2.65
N ASP A 128 -1.73 -10.42 -2.36
CA ASP A 128 -0.64 -10.62 -3.31
C ASP A 128 -0.23 -9.35 -4.10
N ILE A 129 -0.32 -8.18 -3.45
CA ILE A 129 0.06 -6.87 -4.02
C ILE A 129 1.57 -6.81 -4.24
N ASP A 130 2.00 -6.39 -5.44
CA ASP A 130 3.42 -6.35 -5.82
C ASP A 130 4.11 -5.04 -5.41
N PHE A 131 3.39 -3.91 -5.45
CA PHE A 131 3.95 -2.61 -5.05
C PHE A 131 2.88 -1.64 -4.56
N LEU A 132 3.32 -0.65 -3.78
CA LEU A 132 2.50 0.47 -3.33
C LEU A 132 2.83 1.72 -4.15
N ALA A 133 1.80 2.38 -4.66
CA ALA A 133 1.87 3.73 -5.19
C ALA A 133 1.41 4.69 -4.08
N LEU A 134 2.37 5.30 -3.39
CA LEU A 134 2.08 6.18 -2.26
C LEU A 134 1.57 7.54 -2.75
N ASP A 135 0.47 8.00 -2.16
CA ASP A 135 -0.06 9.34 -2.40
C ASP A 135 0.63 10.40 -1.53
N PHE A 136 1.25 11.37 -2.18
CA PHE A 136 1.88 12.55 -1.56
C PHE A 136 1.36 13.87 -2.14
N THR A 137 0.15 13.88 -2.70
CA THR A 137 -0.42 15.07 -3.35
C THR A 137 -0.90 16.16 -2.39
N ASN A 138 -0.92 15.88 -1.08
CA ASN A 138 -1.50 16.76 -0.04
C ASN A 138 -0.54 17.84 0.50
N ALA A 139 0.57 18.13 -0.20
CA ALA A 139 1.56 19.16 0.12
C ALA A 139 2.25 19.06 1.51
N ILE A 140 2.05 17.94 2.21
CA ILE A 140 2.60 17.66 3.53
C ILE A 140 3.43 16.38 3.45
N VAL A 141 4.58 16.38 4.13
CA VAL A 141 5.42 15.19 4.29
C VAL A 141 5.01 14.44 5.55
N TYR A 142 4.66 13.16 5.40
CA TYR A 142 4.26 12.26 6.49
C TYR A 142 5.47 11.51 7.07
N ASP A 143 6.36 12.25 7.72
CA ASP A 143 7.65 11.78 8.26
C ASP A 143 7.56 10.70 9.36
N ARG A 144 6.42 10.57 10.04
CA ARG A 144 6.20 9.53 11.06
C ARG A 144 5.70 8.20 10.49
N VAL A 145 5.24 8.21 9.24
CA VAL A 145 4.74 7.02 8.54
C VAL A 145 5.82 6.45 7.61
N MET A 146 6.64 7.34 7.03
CA MET A 146 7.82 7.02 6.21
C MET A 146 9.05 6.75 7.07
#